data_AF-A0A4U3AFT8-F1
#
_entry.id   AF-A0A4U3AFT8-F1
#
_cell.length_a   1.000
_cell.length_b   1.000
_cell.length_c   1.000
_cell.angle_alpha   90.00
_cell.angle_beta   90.00
_cell.angle_gamma   90.00
#
_symmetry.space_group_name_H-M   'P 1'
#
loop_
_entity.id
_entity.type
_entity.pdbx_description
1 polymer ?
#
loop_
_entity_poly.entity_id
_entity_poly.type
_entity_poly.pdbx_seq_one_letter_code
_entity_poly.pdbx_strand_id
1 'polypeptide(L)'
;INGEAINSDVYASFDNKRLVFNKDGSIWKTGINKKEKSLAYYSLEDGDFYTGWKMIGNKRYYFINGYNDTFNDYKDIDGKRYYFHEDGSVNKAGFEKIDGKLYHFDNNGVAQTGWQTIDNKYYYFDENGAAKTGWFQVGGGYRPFPLAYGYLWYCAREDGSLYADAWFNIDGKDYHFDKWGHKMPY
;
A
#
# COMPACT_ATOMS: atom_id res chain seq x y z
N ILE A 1 -44.75 -12.29 19.01
CA ILE A 1 -43.93 -11.63 17.98
C ILE A 1 -44.85 -11.38 16.79
N ASN A 2 -45.08 -10.11 16.48
CA ASN A 2 -46.18 -9.56 15.66
C ASN A 2 -45.87 -9.53 14.15
N GLY A 3 -44.90 -10.32 13.68
CA GLY A 3 -44.66 -10.55 12.25
C GLY A 3 -44.16 -9.34 11.45
N GLU A 4 -43.87 -8.21 12.09
CA GLU A 4 -43.34 -7.03 11.41
C GLU A 4 -41.85 -7.21 11.09
N ALA A 5 -41.48 -6.88 9.85
CA ALA A 5 -40.10 -6.90 9.39
C ALA A 5 -39.29 -5.84 10.16
N ILE A 6 -38.24 -6.29 10.83
CA ILE A 6 -37.34 -5.46 11.62
C ILE A 6 -36.49 -4.62 10.67
N ASN A 7 -36.54 -3.29 10.80
CA ASN A 7 -35.86 -2.39 9.86
C ASN A 7 -34.39 -2.12 10.23
N SER A 8 -33.87 -2.82 11.24
CA SER A 8 -32.51 -2.72 11.79
C SER A 8 -31.93 -4.11 12.08
N ASP A 9 -30.61 -4.23 12.14
CA ASP A 9 -29.95 -5.45 12.61
C ASP A 9 -30.38 -5.76 14.06
N VAL A 10 -30.56 -7.05 14.36
CA VAL A 10 -30.90 -7.54 15.71
C VAL A 10 -29.66 -8.15 16.34
N TYR A 11 -29.45 -7.86 17.62
CA TYR A 11 -28.33 -8.37 18.40
C TYR A 11 -28.84 -9.30 19.50
N ALA A 12 -28.27 -10.50 19.57
CA ALA A 12 -28.44 -11.38 20.73
C ALA A 12 -27.10 -11.50 21.47
N SER A 13 -27.11 -11.29 22.78
CA SER A 13 -25.92 -11.40 23.63
C SER A 13 -25.90 -12.76 24.33
N PHE A 14 -24.77 -13.46 24.28
CA PHE A 14 -24.54 -14.71 25.02
C PHE A 14 -23.10 -14.69 25.54
N ASP A 15 -22.90 -14.78 26.86
CA ASP A 15 -21.56 -14.77 27.49
C ASP A 15 -20.63 -13.65 26.96
N ASN A 16 -21.13 -12.40 26.93
CA ASN A 16 -20.44 -11.22 26.37
C ASN A 16 -20.10 -11.27 24.87
N LYS A 17 -20.53 -12.30 24.15
CA LYS A 17 -20.43 -12.39 22.68
C LYS A 17 -21.74 -11.92 22.05
N ARG A 18 -21.65 -11.29 20.88
CA ARG A 18 -22.81 -10.72 20.18
C ARG A 18 -23.01 -11.44 18.86
N LEU A 19 -24.19 -12.04 18.68
CA LEU A 19 -24.64 -12.56 17.39
C LEU A 19 -25.33 -11.43 16.61
N VAL A 20 -24.99 -11.31 15.32
CA VAL A 20 -25.57 -10.31 14.43
C VAL A 20 -26.46 -10.99 13.40
N PHE A 21 -27.71 -10.53 13.29
CA PHE A 21 -28.70 -11.05 12.36
C PHE A 21 -28.99 -10.03 11.26
N ASN A 22 -29.01 -10.49 10.01
CA ASN A 22 -29.56 -9.75 8.87
C ASN A 22 -31.09 -9.60 9.00
N LYS A 23 -31.68 -8.69 8.21
CA LYS A 23 -33.14 -8.44 8.19
C LYS A 23 -33.97 -9.68 7.83
N ASP A 24 -33.41 -10.63 7.09
CA ASP A 24 -34.05 -11.89 6.73
C ASP A 24 -33.95 -12.96 7.83
N GLY A 25 -33.36 -12.63 8.98
CA GLY A 25 -33.15 -13.53 10.11
C GLY A 25 -31.93 -14.44 9.99
N SER A 26 -31.16 -14.36 8.89
CA SER A 26 -29.90 -15.08 8.76
C SER A 26 -28.79 -14.43 9.60
N ILE A 27 -27.85 -15.23 10.10
CA ILE A 27 -26.75 -14.75 10.93
C ILE A 27 -25.59 -14.29 10.04
N TRP A 28 -24.90 -13.21 10.43
CA TRP A 28 -23.64 -12.83 9.80
C TRP A 28 -22.62 -13.96 9.92
N LYS A 29 -21.96 -14.28 8.81
CA LYS A 29 -20.92 -15.31 8.81
C LYS A 29 -19.67 -14.75 9.49
N THR A 30 -18.99 -15.57 10.29
CA THR A 30 -17.66 -15.23 10.79
C THR A 30 -16.71 -14.97 9.60
N GLY A 31 -15.91 -13.91 9.68
CA GLY A 31 -15.05 -13.43 8.61
C GLY A 31 -15.63 -12.21 7.90
N ILE A 32 -15.49 -12.17 6.58
CA ILE A 32 -15.91 -11.03 5.75
C ILE A 32 -17.30 -11.28 5.16
N ASN A 33 -18.20 -10.33 5.39
CA ASN A 33 -19.53 -10.26 4.79
C ASN A 33 -19.53 -9.13 3.75
N LYS A 34 -19.72 -9.46 2.48
CA LYS A 34 -19.81 -8.44 1.41
C LYS A 34 -21.13 -7.69 1.51
N LYS A 35 -21.07 -6.36 1.45
CA LYS A 35 -22.19 -5.44 1.34
C LYS A 35 -22.07 -4.69 0.00
N GLU A 36 -23.08 -3.90 -0.37
CA GLU A 36 -23.12 -3.21 -1.67
C GLU A 36 -21.92 -2.28 -1.91
N LYS A 37 -21.45 -1.59 -0.86
CA LYS A 37 -20.38 -0.57 -0.93
C LYS A 37 -19.26 -0.77 0.09
N SER A 38 -19.26 -1.88 0.81
CA SER A 38 -18.30 -2.14 1.88
C SER A 38 -18.14 -3.64 2.18
N LEU A 39 -17.08 -3.96 2.89
CA LEU A 39 -16.89 -5.25 3.55
C LEU A 39 -17.15 -5.06 5.04
N ALA A 40 -17.98 -5.92 5.62
CA ALA A 40 -18.22 -5.94 7.05
C ALA A 40 -17.52 -7.16 7.68
N TYR A 41 -16.68 -6.93 8.68
CA TYR A 41 -16.00 -7.97 9.42
C TYR A 41 -16.76 -8.32 10.70
N TYR A 42 -16.86 -9.61 10.96
CA TYR A 42 -17.47 -10.12 12.17
C TYR A 42 -16.79 -11.40 12.65
N SER A 43 -16.61 -11.53 13.96
CA SER A 43 -16.32 -12.81 14.62
C SER A 43 -16.96 -12.84 16.00
N LEU A 44 -17.03 -14.02 16.60
CA LEU A 44 -17.53 -14.17 17.97
C LEU A 44 -16.57 -13.57 18.99
N GLU A 45 -15.28 -13.48 18.66
CA GLU A 45 -14.21 -12.98 19.51
C GLU A 45 -14.10 -11.45 19.44
N ASP A 46 -14.10 -10.88 18.24
CA ASP A 46 -13.92 -9.44 18.03
C ASP A 46 -15.25 -8.67 17.93
N GLY A 47 -16.35 -9.37 17.70
CA GLY A 47 -17.63 -8.77 17.34
C GLY A 47 -17.61 -8.13 15.94
N ASP A 48 -18.61 -7.27 15.72
CA ASP A 48 -18.95 -6.55 14.49
C ASP A 48 -18.53 -5.08 14.49
N PHE A 49 -17.83 -4.61 15.53
CA PHE A 49 -17.32 -3.23 15.64
C PHE A 49 -15.79 -3.18 15.68
N TYR A 50 -15.11 -4.27 15.26
CA TYR A 50 -13.66 -4.37 15.27
C TYR A 50 -13.00 -3.21 14.50
N THR A 51 -11.94 -2.64 15.09
CA THR A 51 -11.11 -1.64 14.43
C THR A 51 -9.66 -2.10 14.46
N GLY A 52 -9.02 -2.10 13.29
CA GLY A 52 -7.62 -2.46 13.14
C GLY A 52 -7.35 -3.42 11.98
N TRP A 53 -6.11 -3.91 11.94
CA TRP A 53 -5.64 -4.86 10.94
C TRP A 53 -6.14 -6.27 11.25
N LYS A 54 -6.64 -6.98 10.24
CA LYS A 54 -7.03 -8.40 10.36
C LYS A 54 -6.46 -9.22 9.21
N MET A 55 -5.83 -10.34 9.56
CA MET A 55 -5.46 -11.39 8.60
C MET A 55 -6.65 -12.32 8.43
N ILE A 56 -7.10 -12.49 7.18
CA ILE A 56 -8.19 -13.39 6.82
C ILE A 56 -7.72 -14.21 5.62
N GLY A 57 -7.50 -15.50 5.84
CA GLY A 57 -6.72 -16.33 4.91
C GLY A 57 -5.27 -15.83 4.82
N ASN A 58 -4.78 -15.58 3.60
CA ASN A 58 -3.44 -15.04 3.35
C ASN A 58 -3.44 -13.53 2.99
N LYS A 59 -4.57 -12.85 3.22
CA LYS A 59 -4.80 -11.46 2.89
C LYS A 59 -4.99 -10.64 4.15
N ARG A 60 -4.52 -9.40 4.11
CA ARG A 60 -4.65 -8.46 5.22
C ARG A 60 -5.65 -7.38 4.85
N TYR A 61 -6.50 -7.05 5.81
CA TYR A 61 -7.57 -6.07 5.70
C TYR A 61 -7.43 -5.08 6.85
N TYR A 62 -7.95 -3.87 6.66
CA TYR A 62 -8.12 -2.91 7.74
C TYR A 62 -9.59 -2.58 7.89
N PHE A 63 -10.10 -2.63 9.12
CA PHE A 63 -11.48 -2.30 9.43
C PHE A 63 -11.54 -1.10 10.39
N ILE A 64 -12.55 -0.26 10.22
CA ILE A 64 -12.90 0.82 11.13
C ILE A 64 -14.37 0.61 11.50
N ASN A 65 -14.65 0.46 12.79
CA ASN A 65 -15.98 0.15 13.31
C ASN A 65 -16.64 -1.05 12.60
N GLY A 66 -15.85 -2.07 12.28
CA GLY A 66 -16.30 -3.28 11.60
C GLY A 66 -16.30 -3.19 10.07
N TYR A 67 -16.03 -2.04 9.46
CA TYR A 67 -16.17 -1.84 8.01
C TYR A 67 -14.86 -1.51 7.31
N ASN A 68 -14.76 -1.99 6.08
CA ASN A 68 -13.77 -1.55 5.09
C ASN A 68 -14.54 -1.06 3.85
N ASP A 69 -14.24 0.17 3.44
CA ASP A 69 -14.92 0.91 2.38
C ASP A 69 -13.95 1.43 1.31
N THR A 70 -12.70 0.97 1.32
CA THR A 70 -11.64 1.45 0.43
C THR A 70 -11.26 0.35 -0.55
N PHE A 71 -11.43 0.63 -1.84
CA PHE A 71 -11.23 -0.34 -2.93
C PHE A 71 -10.57 0.33 -4.11
N ASN A 72 -9.51 -0.29 -4.65
CA ASN A 72 -8.65 0.25 -5.69
C ASN A 72 -8.17 1.68 -5.40
N ASP A 73 -7.84 1.95 -4.13
CA ASP A 73 -7.48 3.28 -3.68
C ASP A 73 -6.48 3.25 -2.52
N TYR A 74 -5.83 4.38 -2.30
CA TYR A 74 -4.88 4.59 -1.23
C TYR A 74 -5.58 5.02 0.06
N LYS A 75 -5.04 4.59 1.20
CA LYS A 75 -5.46 5.06 2.52
C LYS A 75 -4.24 5.31 3.39
N ASP A 76 -4.20 6.48 4.00
CA ASP A 76 -3.22 6.80 5.03
C ASP A 76 -3.76 6.32 6.39
N ILE A 77 -3.03 5.40 7.03
CA ILE A 77 -3.35 4.80 8.33
C ILE A 77 -2.11 4.98 9.20
N ASP A 78 -2.25 5.69 10.32
CA ASP A 78 -1.15 5.99 11.27
C ASP A 78 0.09 6.60 10.59
N GLY A 79 -0.13 7.53 9.64
CA GLY A 79 0.93 8.21 8.89
C GLY A 79 1.63 7.32 7.84
N LYS A 80 1.11 6.14 7.56
CA LYS A 80 1.62 5.21 6.54
C LYS A 80 0.60 5.03 5.44
N ARG A 81 1.07 5.05 4.19
CA ARG A 81 0.22 4.87 3.01
C ARG A 81 0.12 3.41 2.63
N TYR A 82 -1.10 2.93 2.44
CA TYR A 82 -1.43 1.59 1.95
C TYR A 82 -2.29 1.73 0.71
N TYR A 83 -2.20 0.77 -0.22
CA TYR A 83 -3.17 0.63 -1.30
C TYR A 83 -4.05 -0.58 -1.03
N PHE A 84 -5.34 -0.42 -1.26
CA PHE A 84 -6.37 -1.45 -1.09
C PHE A 84 -6.85 -1.88 -2.47
N HIS A 85 -6.84 -3.18 -2.75
CA HIS A 85 -7.34 -3.73 -4.00
C HIS A 85 -8.87 -3.80 -4.03
N GLU A 86 -9.42 -4.14 -5.19
CA GLU A 86 -10.87 -4.33 -5.41
C GLU A 86 -11.52 -5.27 -4.39
N ASP A 87 -10.78 -6.26 -3.89
CA ASP A 87 -11.29 -7.21 -2.91
C ASP A 87 -11.18 -6.72 -1.45
N GLY A 88 -10.74 -5.48 -1.25
CA GLY A 88 -10.55 -4.81 0.04
C GLY A 88 -9.29 -5.22 0.80
N SER A 89 -8.45 -6.09 0.23
CA SER A 89 -7.16 -6.45 0.85
C SER A 89 -6.07 -5.44 0.48
N VAL A 90 -5.04 -5.33 1.32
CA VAL A 90 -3.88 -4.47 1.02
C VAL A 90 -2.79 -5.21 0.25
N ASN A 91 -1.94 -4.45 -0.46
CA ASN A 91 -0.79 -5.01 -1.17
C ASN A 91 0.09 -5.87 -0.28
N LYS A 92 0.67 -6.89 -0.91
CA LYS A 92 1.80 -7.63 -0.35
C LYS A 92 3.09 -6.88 -0.60
N ALA A 93 4.16 -7.33 0.05
CA ALA A 93 5.50 -6.82 -0.16
C ALA A 93 5.93 -6.94 -1.63
N GLY A 94 6.74 -5.99 -2.09
CA GLY A 94 7.37 -6.02 -3.40
C GLY A 94 6.83 -4.96 -4.37
N PHE A 95 7.23 -5.11 -5.63
CA PHE A 95 6.87 -4.19 -6.70
C PHE A 95 5.47 -4.44 -7.24
N GLU A 96 4.74 -3.37 -7.50
CA GLU A 96 3.45 -3.43 -8.17
C GLU A 96 3.21 -2.24 -9.09
N LYS A 97 2.53 -2.48 -10.21
CA LYS A 97 2.16 -1.43 -11.16
C LYS A 97 0.68 -1.06 -10.96
N ILE A 98 0.44 0.15 -10.48
CA ILE A 98 -0.90 0.71 -10.20
C ILE A 98 -1.08 1.91 -11.13
N ASP A 99 -2.13 1.88 -11.96
CA ASP A 99 -2.44 2.92 -12.95
C ASP A 99 -1.24 3.33 -13.82
N GLY A 100 -0.46 2.34 -14.25
CA GLY A 100 0.69 2.56 -15.12
C GLY A 100 1.97 3.00 -14.40
N LYS A 101 1.92 3.31 -13.10
CA LYS A 101 3.08 3.73 -12.29
C LYS A 101 3.57 2.58 -11.42
N LEU A 102 4.89 2.48 -11.26
CA LEU A 102 5.53 1.45 -10.43
C LEU A 102 5.61 1.93 -8.98
N TYR A 103 5.22 1.08 -8.04
CA TYR A 103 5.32 1.27 -6.60
C TYR A 103 6.08 0.10 -5.99
N HIS A 104 6.61 0.29 -4.78
CA HIS A 104 7.14 -0.80 -3.97
C HIS A 104 6.56 -0.72 -2.58
N PHE A 105 6.12 -1.86 -2.05
CA PHE A 105 5.55 -1.99 -0.72
C PHE A 105 6.47 -2.80 0.19
N ASP A 106 6.62 -2.39 1.45
CA ASP A 106 7.40 -3.16 2.42
C ASP A 106 6.67 -4.45 2.86
N ASN A 107 7.28 -5.21 3.77
CA ASN A 107 6.68 -6.43 4.35
C ASN A 107 5.37 -6.19 5.10
N ASN A 108 5.09 -4.94 5.46
CA ASN A 108 3.85 -4.53 6.06
C ASN A 108 2.88 -3.94 5.03
N GLY A 109 3.14 -3.99 3.72
CA GLY A 109 2.26 -3.40 2.70
C GLY A 109 2.28 -1.88 2.66
N VAL A 110 3.27 -1.22 3.27
CA VAL A 110 3.43 0.24 3.28
C VAL A 110 4.13 0.68 2.01
N ALA A 111 3.53 1.61 1.26
CA ALA A 111 4.14 2.20 0.07
C ALA A 111 5.44 2.92 0.44
N GLN A 112 6.54 2.57 -0.22
CA GLN A 112 7.84 3.18 -0.01
C GLN A 112 7.94 4.52 -0.75
N THR A 113 8.60 5.49 -0.13
CA THR A 113 8.90 6.81 -0.71
C THR A 113 10.39 7.09 -0.58
N GLY A 114 10.87 8.09 -1.33
CA GLY A 114 12.26 8.52 -1.34
C GLY A 114 13.23 7.47 -1.89
N TRP A 115 14.48 7.57 -1.44
CA TRP A 115 15.56 6.67 -1.82
C TRP A 115 15.39 5.28 -1.21
N GLN A 116 15.43 4.24 -2.04
CA GLN A 116 15.35 2.85 -1.62
C GLN A 116 16.41 1.99 -2.30
N THR A 117 16.93 1.01 -1.56
CA THR A 117 17.81 -0.02 -2.11
C THR A 117 17.10 -1.36 -2.04
N ILE A 118 16.80 -1.93 -3.21
CA ILE A 118 16.03 -3.17 -3.35
C ILE A 118 16.84 -4.08 -4.26
N ASP A 119 17.16 -5.29 -3.80
CA ASP A 119 17.97 -6.28 -4.53
C ASP A 119 19.27 -5.69 -5.11
N ASN A 120 20.00 -4.92 -4.29
CA ASN A 120 21.25 -4.23 -4.64
C ASN A 120 21.13 -3.19 -5.78
N LYS A 121 19.91 -2.77 -6.13
CA LYS A 121 19.64 -1.68 -7.07
C LYS A 121 19.04 -0.48 -6.34
N TYR A 122 19.31 0.71 -6.85
CA TYR A 122 18.77 1.96 -6.31
C TYR A 122 17.49 2.36 -7.04
N TYR A 123 16.53 2.85 -6.28
CA TYR A 123 15.25 3.38 -6.75
C TYR A 123 14.98 4.69 -6.03
N TYR A 124 14.28 5.60 -6.72
CA TYR A 124 13.72 6.79 -6.07
C TYR A 124 12.21 6.82 -6.31
N PHE A 125 11.46 6.74 -5.23
CA PHE A 125 10.01 6.88 -5.22
C PHE A 125 9.65 8.30 -4.83
N ASP A 126 8.71 8.93 -5.53
CA ASP A 126 8.27 10.28 -5.16
C ASP A 126 7.42 10.29 -3.89
N GLU A 127 6.95 11.48 -3.49
CA GLU A 127 6.15 11.66 -2.27
C GLU A 127 4.82 10.90 -2.30
N ASN A 128 4.35 10.53 -3.50
CA ASN A 128 3.16 9.69 -3.65
C ASN A 128 3.49 8.20 -3.70
N GLY A 129 4.77 7.83 -3.68
CA GLY A 129 5.26 6.46 -3.74
C GLY A 129 5.52 5.94 -5.14
N ALA A 130 5.35 6.76 -6.19
CA ALA A 130 5.59 6.31 -7.56
C ALA A 130 7.09 6.38 -7.90
N ALA A 131 7.65 5.29 -8.42
CA ALA A 131 9.03 5.23 -8.86
C ALA A 131 9.28 6.23 -10.01
N LYS A 132 10.38 6.98 -9.92
CA LYS A 132 10.85 7.77 -11.06
C LYS A 132 11.44 6.86 -12.13
N THR A 133 11.19 7.23 -13.38
CA THR A 133 11.81 6.65 -14.58
C THR A 133 12.40 7.78 -15.43
N GLY A 134 13.38 7.46 -16.26
CA GLY A 134 14.09 8.44 -17.08
C GLY A 134 14.94 9.40 -16.27
N TRP A 135 15.23 10.57 -16.85
CA TRP A 135 16.07 11.60 -16.22
C TRP A 135 15.31 12.37 -15.14
N PHE A 136 15.93 12.53 -13.97
CA PHE A 136 15.37 13.35 -12.90
C PHE A 136 16.46 13.96 -12.01
N GLN A 137 16.07 14.96 -11.22
CA GLN A 137 16.94 15.67 -10.30
C GLN A 137 16.35 15.66 -8.89
N VAL A 138 17.16 15.32 -7.88
CA VAL A 138 16.75 15.31 -6.47
C VAL A 138 17.82 16.01 -5.62
N GLY A 139 17.36 16.80 -4.65
CA GLY A 139 18.22 17.46 -3.67
C GLY A 139 18.68 16.48 -2.60
N GLY A 140 19.98 16.44 -2.32
CA GLY A 140 20.57 15.42 -1.45
C GLY A 140 20.63 14.06 -2.14
N GLY A 141 21.84 13.57 -2.37
CA GLY A 141 22.01 12.28 -3.03
C GLY A 141 21.85 11.09 -2.10
N TYR A 142 21.94 9.88 -2.67
CA TYR A 142 22.11 8.66 -1.89
C TYR A 142 23.50 8.70 -1.21
N ARG A 143 23.63 9.44 -0.10
CA ARG A 143 24.84 9.53 0.74
C ARG A 143 24.48 9.70 2.21
N PRO A 144 25.13 8.95 3.12
CA PRO A 144 25.11 9.25 4.56
C PRO A 144 26.08 10.37 5.00
N PHE A 145 26.62 11.20 4.08
CA PHE A 145 27.61 12.24 4.41
C PHE A 145 27.12 13.66 4.07
N PRO A 146 27.36 14.67 4.94
CA PRO A 146 26.71 15.99 4.93
C PRO A 146 27.21 17.01 3.88
N LEU A 147 27.99 16.63 2.86
CA LEU A 147 28.68 17.59 1.98
C LEU A 147 28.21 17.65 0.53
N ALA A 148 27.11 17.00 0.15
CA ALA A 148 26.52 17.17 -1.18
C ALA A 148 25.44 18.27 -1.15
N TYR A 149 25.86 19.53 -1.01
CA TYR A 149 24.96 20.67 -1.18
C TYR A 149 24.60 20.79 -2.66
N GLY A 150 23.35 20.49 -3.01
CA GLY A 150 22.83 20.70 -4.36
C GLY A 150 21.90 19.59 -4.87
N TYR A 151 21.43 19.80 -6.09
CA TYR A 151 20.59 18.86 -6.81
C TYR A 151 21.45 18.01 -7.75
N LEU A 152 21.35 16.69 -7.60
CA LEU A 152 22.11 15.73 -8.42
C LEU A 152 21.22 15.13 -9.49
N TRP A 153 21.80 14.90 -10.66
CA TRP A 153 21.12 14.28 -11.80
C TRP A 153 21.24 12.76 -11.73
N TYR A 154 20.14 12.08 -12.02
CA TYR A 154 20.02 10.62 -12.10
C TYR A 154 19.29 10.23 -13.37
N CYS A 155 19.45 8.98 -13.77
CA CYS A 155 18.61 8.36 -14.80
C CYS A 155 18.14 7.00 -14.29
N ALA A 156 16.82 6.78 -14.29
CA ALA A 156 16.20 5.51 -13.98
C ALA A 156 15.78 4.79 -15.27
N ARG A 157 15.95 3.47 -15.30
CA ARG A 157 15.45 2.57 -16.33
C ARG A 157 13.92 2.46 -16.24
N GLU A 158 13.30 1.80 -17.22
CA GLU A 158 11.85 1.56 -17.21
C GLU A 158 11.39 0.68 -16.04
N ASP A 159 12.26 -0.19 -15.53
CA ASP A 159 12.01 -0.98 -14.31
C ASP A 159 12.15 -0.17 -13.01
N GLY A 160 12.44 1.15 -13.13
CA GLY A 160 12.63 2.08 -12.01
C GLY A 160 14.05 2.08 -11.41
N SER A 161 14.90 1.12 -11.77
CA SER A 161 16.26 1.03 -11.21
C SER A 161 17.21 2.05 -11.85
N LEU A 162 18.12 2.61 -11.06
CA LEU A 162 19.09 3.58 -11.57
C LEU A 162 20.17 2.95 -12.46
N TYR A 163 20.58 3.71 -13.47
CA TYR A 163 21.90 3.54 -14.07
C TYR A 163 22.95 3.94 -13.03
N ALA A 164 23.92 3.06 -12.75
CA ALA A 164 24.95 3.28 -11.74
C ALA A 164 26.23 2.48 -12.08
N ASP A 165 27.35 2.95 -11.55
CA ASP A 165 28.68 2.30 -11.56
C ASP A 165 29.23 1.95 -12.94
N ALA A 166 28.92 2.76 -13.96
CA ALA A 166 29.34 2.48 -15.33
C ALA A 166 29.07 3.64 -16.29
N TRP A 167 29.62 3.49 -17.50
CA TRP A 167 29.24 4.23 -18.69
C TRP A 167 28.04 3.58 -19.37
N PHE A 168 27.09 4.40 -19.79
CA PHE A 168 25.89 3.96 -20.52
C PHE A 168 25.60 4.89 -21.68
N ASN A 169 25.26 4.31 -22.83
CA ASN A 169 24.68 5.05 -23.95
C ASN A 169 23.17 5.20 -23.72
N ILE A 170 22.70 6.44 -23.58
CA ILE A 170 21.28 6.78 -23.36
C ILE A 170 20.92 7.80 -24.44
N ASP A 171 19.97 7.45 -25.31
CA ASP A 171 19.51 8.27 -26.43
C ASP A 171 20.66 8.76 -27.34
N GLY A 172 21.62 7.88 -27.63
CA GLY A 172 22.75 8.16 -28.52
C GLY A 172 23.86 9.02 -27.89
N LYS A 173 23.84 9.25 -26.58
CA LYS A 173 24.89 9.97 -25.84
C LYS A 173 25.42 9.13 -24.69
N ASP A 174 26.72 9.19 -24.44
CA ASP A 174 27.37 8.44 -23.38
C ASP A 174 27.39 9.21 -22.06
N TYR A 175 26.87 8.58 -21.01
CA TYR A 175 26.80 9.11 -19.65
C TYR A 175 27.47 8.18 -18.66
N HIS A 176 28.28 8.76 -17.78
CA HIS A 176 28.98 8.06 -16.71
C HIS A 176 28.26 8.34 -15.39
N PHE A 177 27.94 7.27 -14.68
CA PHE A 177 27.30 7.33 -13.38
C PHE A 177 28.22 6.72 -12.33
N ASP A 178 28.33 7.38 -11.18
CA ASP A 178 29.04 6.79 -10.05
C ASP A 178 28.27 5.59 -9.46
N LYS A 179 28.87 4.92 -8.47
CA LYS A 179 28.28 3.74 -7.81
C LYS A 179 26.93 3.99 -7.11
N TRP A 180 26.51 5.24 -6.96
CA TRP A 180 25.25 5.65 -6.35
C TRP A 180 24.24 6.15 -7.40
N GLY A 181 24.62 6.13 -8.68
CA GLY A 181 23.78 6.57 -9.79
C GLY A 181 23.79 8.07 -10.06
N HIS A 182 24.74 8.83 -9.49
CA HIS A 182 24.88 10.24 -9.82
C HIS A 182 25.49 10.39 -11.21
N LYS A 183 24.85 11.17 -12.09
CA LYS A 183 25.42 11.56 -13.37
C LYS A 183 26.64 12.44 -13.12
N MET A 184 27.81 11.97 -13.51
CA MET A 184 29.04 12.74 -13.32
C MET A 184 29.09 13.92 -14.31
N PRO A 185 29.65 15.07 -13.92
CA PRO A 185 30.07 16.08 -14.86
C PRO A 185 31.23 15.53 -15.69
N TYR A 186 31.18 15.75 -17.00
CA TYR A 186 32.37 15.71 -17.85
C TYR A 186 32.95 17.11 -17.90
#